data_AF-A0AAU9RVQ8-F1
#
_entry.id   AF-A0AAU9RVQ8-F1
#
_cell.length_a   1.000
_cell.length_b   1.000
_cell.length_c   1.000
_cell.angle_alpha   90.00
_cell.angle_beta   90.00
_cell.angle_gamma   90.00
#
_symmetry.space_group_name_H-M   'P 1'
#
loop_
_entity.id
_entity.type
_entity.pdbx_description
1 polymer ?
#
loop_
_entity_poly.entity_id
_entity_poly.type
_entity_poly.pdbx_seq_one_letter_code
_entity_poly.pdbx_strand_id
1 'polypeptide(L)'
;MAQSMITLPPTKYVEEDCKIWGSVNNHSKFSYLKTVKEILSDSLFSRLKTTFLGPIIKAGGNQNGDDLGFSGQLVHFLVVRQFVSSRDDEIWFCINNKTMRFSLTEFHLVTGLPCWIKEDEVTVDFECDWPLLLPDKRHRVDDLVAQLKVLGENDEESKACYVDCCFDHLHVAIWHYKVLDSEGVFGHCEKEYPCGKVSFDMLVSSVKSFTVENLKKIDLKGFPMALHLWMLVSVSELEEAYARPDNKSDRFPVCARYLSTVQPSYDQIMSKEEDLKVINVLGDLNEEKDDDVLMHLLKSGYVFSELDWK
;
A
#
# COMPACT_ATOMS: atom_id res chain seq x y z
N MET A 1 33.57 -23.43 21.16
CA MET A 1 32.73 -23.21 19.96
C MET A 1 32.44 -21.73 19.91
N ALA A 2 33.02 -21.02 18.93
CA ALA A 2 32.71 -19.61 18.74
C ALA A 2 31.27 -19.52 18.23
N GLN A 3 30.40 -18.83 18.95
CA GLN A 3 29.14 -18.36 18.37
C GLN A 3 29.54 -17.51 17.16
N SER A 4 29.20 -17.97 15.96
CA SER A 4 29.25 -17.13 14.77
C SER A 4 28.34 -15.95 15.06
N MET A 5 28.91 -14.79 15.37
CA MET A 5 28.16 -13.54 15.37
C MET A 5 27.62 -13.40 13.95
N ILE A 6 26.31 -13.61 13.79
CA ILE A 6 25.63 -13.30 12.54
C ILE A 6 25.74 -11.78 12.41
N THR A 7 26.71 -11.34 11.61
CA THR A 7 26.84 -9.93 11.25
C THR A 7 25.66 -9.59 10.35
N LEU A 8 24.84 -8.62 10.79
CA LEU A 8 23.77 -8.08 9.97
C LEU A 8 24.33 -7.58 8.63
N PRO A 9 23.54 -7.63 7.54
CA PRO A 9 23.94 -7.06 6.25
C PRO A 9 24.34 -5.58 6.41
N PRO A 10 25.17 -5.04 5.50
CA PRO A 10 25.53 -3.63 5.55
C PRO A 10 24.28 -2.75 5.38
N THR A 11 24.16 -1.70 6.21
CA THR A 11 23.12 -0.69 6.02
C THR A 11 23.35 0.03 4.70
N LYS A 12 22.25 0.41 4.05
CA LYS A 12 22.29 1.18 2.80
C LYS A 12 22.80 2.61 3.03
N TYR A 13 22.54 3.15 4.22
CA TYR A 13 22.90 4.49 4.64
C TYR A 13 23.74 4.41 5.91
N VAL A 14 24.73 5.30 6.06
CA VAL A 14 25.55 5.36 7.29
C VAL A 14 24.80 6.10 8.40
N GLU A 15 25.27 6.01 9.64
CA GLU A 15 24.59 6.62 10.80
C GLU A 15 24.41 8.15 10.64
N GLU A 16 25.35 8.82 9.97
CA GLU A 16 25.24 10.24 9.65
C GLU A 16 24.13 10.54 8.64
N ASP A 17 23.89 9.65 7.68
CA ASP A 17 22.83 9.80 6.68
C ASP A 17 21.44 9.65 7.32
N CYS A 18 21.32 8.83 8.37
CA CYS A 18 20.08 8.67 9.14
C CYS A 18 19.64 9.96 9.84
N LYS A 19 20.53 10.95 9.97
CA LYS A 19 20.25 12.27 10.56
C LYS A 19 19.83 13.30 9.50
N ILE A 20 19.80 12.93 8.22
CA ILE A 20 19.35 13.81 7.15
C ILE A 20 17.84 14.01 7.27
N TRP A 21 17.42 15.25 7.49
CA TRP A 21 16.02 15.62 7.43
C TRP A 21 15.51 15.66 5.98
N GLY A 22 14.34 15.05 5.76
CA GLY A 22 13.70 15.05 4.46
C GLY A 22 12.18 15.11 4.51
N SER A 23 11.58 15.41 3.37
CA SER A 23 10.15 15.25 3.15
C SER A 23 9.89 14.05 2.25
N VAL A 24 8.77 13.38 2.50
CA VAL A 24 8.27 12.29 1.66
C VAL A 24 6.98 12.76 1.00
N ASN A 25 6.98 12.77 -0.33
CA ASN A 25 5.78 12.97 -1.11
C ASN A 25 5.05 11.63 -1.26
N ASN A 26 3.76 11.64 -0.92
CA ASN A 26 2.83 10.58 -1.23
C ASN A 26 1.81 11.11 -2.24
N HIS A 27 1.80 10.53 -3.43
CA HIS A 27 0.84 10.88 -4.48
C HIS A 27 -0.54 10.26 -4.28
N SER A 28 -0.60 9.37 -3.32
CA SER A 28 -1.69 8.45 -3.16
C SER A 28 -2.60 8.88 -2.02
N LYS A 29 -3.57 9.71 -2.42
CA LYS A 29 -4.39 10.51 -1.52
C LYS A 29 -5.81 9.97 -1.44
N PHE A 30 -6.30 9.77 -0.22
CA PHE A 30 -7.70 9.38 0.01
C PHE A 30 -8.71 10.44 -0.43
N SER A 31 -8.30 11.70 -0.60
CA SER A 31 -9.14 12.75 -1.21
C SER A 31 -9.74 12.35 -2.56
N TYR A 32 -9.07 11.47 -3.32
CA TYR A 32 -9.62 10.96 -4.58
C TYR A 32 -10.84 10.06 -4.37
N LEU A 33 -10.92 9.32 -3.25
CA LEU A 33 -12.10 8.52 -2.91
C LEU A 33 -13.33 9.41 -2.68
N LYS A 34 -13.14 10.60 -2.12
CA LYS A 34 -14.22 11.59 -1.98
C LYS A 34 -14.73 12.03 -3.35
N THR A 35 -13.83 12.36 -4.28
CA THR A 35 -14.19 12.70 -5.67
C THR A 35 -14.92 11.57 -6.37
N VAL A 36 -14.46 10.32 -6.19
CA VAL A 36 -15.12 9.13 -6.73
C VAL A 36 -16.53 8.97 -6.14
N LYS A 37 -16.68 9.13 -4.82
CA LYS A 37 -17.99 9.07 -4.16
C LYS A 37 -18.96 10.15 -4.66
N GLU A 38 -18.47 11.35 -4.96
CA GLU A 38 -19.29 12.44 -5.50
C GLU A 38 -19.77 12.17 -6.93
N ILE A 39 -19.02 11.36 -7.71
CA ILE A 39 -19.37 11.03 -9.10
C ILE A 39 -20.27 9.79 -9.18
N LEU A 40 -20.08 8.82 -8.27
CA LEU A 40 -20.84 7.58 -8.24
C LEU A 40 -22.15 7.75 -7.45
N SER A 41 -23.19 6.97 -7.79
CA SER A 41 -24.40 6.90 -6.97
C SER A 41 -24.10 6.22 -5.62
N ASP A 42 -24.87 6.52 -4.58
CA ASP A 42 -24.72 5.88 -3.25
C ASP A 42 -24.82 4.34 -3.33
N SER A 43 -25.64 3.83 -4.26
CA SER A 43 -25.78 2.40 -4.57
C SER A 43 -24.47 1.80 -5.09
N LEU A 44 -23.86 2.42 -6.11
CA LEU A 44 -22.60 1.97 -6.69
C LEU A 44 -21.44 2.10 -5.71
N PHE A 45 -21.36 3.21 -4.97
CA PHE A 45 -20.33 3.38 -3.94
C PHE A 45 -20.48 2.38 -2.79
N SER A 46 -21.71 1.97 -2.47
CA SER A 46 -21.96 0.91 -1.48
C SER A 46 -21.53 -0.46 -1.99
N ARG A 47 -21.74 -0.77 -3.28
CA ARG A 47 -21.20 -1.99 -3.90
C ARG A 47 -19.67 -2.04 -3.86
N LEU A 48 -19.00 -0.90 -4.04
CA LEU A 48 -17.55 -0.85 -3.91
C LEU A 48 -17.03 -1.25 -2.53
N LYS A 49 -17.77 -0.87 -1.48
CA LYS A 49 -17.43 -1.27 -0.11
C LYS A 49 -17.53 -2.78 0.11
N THR A 50 -18.24 -3.51 -0.74
CA THR A 50 -18.35 -4.97 -0.65
C THR A 50 -17.29 -5.72 -1.47
N THR A 51 -16.44 -5.01 -2.20
CA THR A 51 -15.32 -5.58 -2.97
C THR A 51 -14.03 -5.66 -2.13
N PHE A 52 -12.92 -6.11 -2.74
CA PHE A 52 -11.59 -6.07 -2.13
C PHE A 52 -11.13 -4.64 -1.74
N LEU A 53 -11.79 -3.60 -2.24
CA LEU A 53 -11.53 -2.20 -1.89
C LEU A 53 -12.25 -1.70 -0.66
N GLY A 54 -13.22 -2.45 -0.14
CA GLY A 54 -13.94 -2.08 1.08
C GLY A 54 -13.02 -1.62 2.22
N PRO A 55 -11.93 -2.34 2.52
CA PRO A 55 -10.97 -1.93 3.54
C PRO A 55 -10.26 -0.61 3.23
N ILE A 56 -9.82 -0.39 1.98
CA ILE A 56 -9.16 0.85 1.55
C ILE A 56 -10.12 2.04 1.59
N ILE A 57 -11.37 1.82 1.16
CA ILE A 57 -12.43 2.82 1.22
C ILE A 57 -12.77 3.18 2.66
N LYS A 58 -12.80 2.19 3.56
CA LYS A 58 -12.97 2.42 5.00
C LYS A 58 -11.82 3.28 5.55
N ALA A 59 -10.58 2.92 5.21
CA ALA A 59 -9.37 3.65 5.64
C ALA A 59 -9.36 5.12 5.17
N GLY A 60 -9.88 5.39 3.96
CA GLY A 60 -9.94 6.73 3.39
C GLY A 60 -11.28 7.46 3.56
N GLY A 61 -12.11 7.04 4.52
CA GLY A 61 -13.46 7.57 4.66
C GLY A 61 -14.16 7.09 5.94
N ASN A 62 -13.45 7.15 7.07
CA ASN A 62 -13.96 6.67 8.35
C ASN A 62 -15.28 7.36 8.73
N GLN A 63 -16.08 6.70 9.60
CA GLN A 63 -17.45 7.06 10.01
C GLN A 63 -17.62 8.52 10.49
N ASN A 64 -16.52 9.22 10.82
CA ASN A 64 -16.49 10.60 11.31
C ASN A 64 -16.01 11.63 10.27
N GLY A 65 -15.62 11.21 9.05
CA GLY A 65 -15.21 12.12 7.96
C GLY A 65 -13.72 12.44 7.86
N ASP A 66 -12.87 11.82 8.70
CA ASP A 66 -11.41 12.00 8.66
C ASP A 66 -10.70 10.78 8.05
N ASP A 67 -9.81 11.04 7.08
CA ASP A 67 -8.98 10.02 6.42
C ASP A 67 -7.83 9.57 7.32
N LEU A 68 -7.28 8.36 7.09
CA LEU A 68 -5.98 8.00 7.68
C LEU A 68 -4.89 8.97 7.19
N GLY A 69 -4.30 9.71 8.13
CA GLY A 69 -3.22 10.65 7.87
C GLY A 69 -1.92 9.95 7.46
N PHE A 70 -1.35 10.33 6.33
CA PHE A 70 -0.04 9.84 5.92
C PHE A 70 1.07 10.61 6.64
N SER A 71 1.93 9.93 7.39
CA SER A 71 3.12 10.54 7.99
C SER A 71 4.35 10.29 7.13
N GLY A 72 4.72 11.30 6.34
CA GLY A 72 5.96 11.26 5.58
C GLY A 72 7.21 11.13 6.46
N GLN A 73 7.16 11.60 7.70
CA GLN A 73 8.28 11.53 8.64
C GLN A 73 8.50 10.13 9.19
N LEU A 74 7.41 9.42 9.49
CA LEU A 74 7.47 8.01 9.88
C LEU A 74 8.03 7.15 8.74
N VAL A 75 7.61 7.41 7.51
CA VAL A 75 8.15 6.69 6.34
C VAL A 75 9.61 7.07 6.05
N HIS A 76 9.99 8.34 6.18
CA HIS A 76 11.38 8.77 6.04
C HIS A 76 12.30 8.08 7.05
N PHE A 77 11.89 8.08 8.33
CA PHE A 77 12.57 7.39 9.43
C PHE A 77 12.86 5.92 9.09
N LEU A 78 11.89 5.23 8.49
CA LEU A 78 12.07 3.85 8.05
C LEU A 78 13.00 3.74 6.83
N VAL A 79 12.81 4.59 5.81
CA VAL A 79 13.59 4.57 4.56
C VAL A 79 15.09 4.73 4.82
N VAL A 80 15.51 5.61 5.73
CA VAL A 80 16.94 5.80 6.04
C VAL A 80 17.55 4.64 6.83
N ARG A 81 16.74 3.69 7.32
CA ARG A 81 17.16 2.53 8.10
C ARG A 81 17.23 1.23 7.29
N GLN A 82 17.31 1.34 5.96
CA GLN A 82 17.37 0.18 5.06
C GLN A 82 18.72 -0.57 5.11
N PHE A 83 18.67 -1.88 4.83
CA PHE A 83 19.85 -2.68 4.49
C PHE A 83 19.97 -2.91 2.98
N VAL A 84 21.19 -3.21 2.53
CA VAL A 84 21.41 -3.68 1.16
C VAL A 84 20.93 -5.14 1.07
N SER A 85 19.87 -5.38 0.29
CA SER A 85 19.43 -6.73 -0.09
C SER A 85 19.64 -6.97 -1.58
N SER A 86 20.06 -8.18 -1.94
CA SER A 86 20.17 -8.63 -3.33
C SER A 86 18.83 -9.04 -3.92
N ARG A 87 17.82 -9.29 -3.08
CA ARG A 87 16.48 -9.65 -3.51
C ARG A 87 15.74 -8.41 -4.00
N ASP A 88 15.04 -8.53 -5.12
CA ASP A 88 14.28 -7.45 -5.75
C ASP A 88 12.84 -7.36 -5.20
N ASP A 89 12.32 -8.45 -4.63
CA ASP A 89 10.95 -8.66 -4.18
C ASP A 89 10.65 -8.30 -2.70
N GLU A 90 11.60 -7.70 -1.98
CA GLU A 90 11.45 -7.36 -0.56
C GLU A 90 12.31 -6.16 -0.13
N ILE A 91 11.95 -5.50 0.96
CA ILE A 91 12.76 -4.43 1.57
C ILE A 91 13.07 -4.78 3.01
N TRP A 92 14.34 -4.61 3.40
CA TRP A 92 14.81 -4.87 4.76
C TRP A 92 15.18 -3.57 5.48
N PHE A 93 14.84 -3.51 6.76
CA PHE A 93 15.10 -2.37 7.65
C PHE A 93 15.73 -2.82 8.96
N CYS A 94 16.46 -1.91 9.61
CA CYS A 94 17.01 -2.08 10.96
C CYS A 94 16.42 -1.05 11.92
N ILE A 95 15.83 -1.49 13.02
CA ILE A 95 15.49 -0.60 14.13
C ILE A 95 16.06 -1.24 15.39
N ASN A 96 16.93 -0.54 16.11
CA ASN A 96 17.55 -1.01 17.36
C ASN A 96 18.16 -2.43 17.26
N ASN A 97 18.95 -2.68 16.21
CA ASN A 97 19.58 -3.97 15.91
C ASN A 97 18.60 -5.14 15.67
N LYS A 98 17.33 -4.84 15.44
CA LYS A 98 16.33 -5.82 14.98
C LYS A 98 16.02 -5.58 13.51
N THR A 99 16.03 -6.66 12.75
CA THR A 99 15.68 -6.66 11.33
C THR A 99 14.18 -6.73 11.14
N MET A 100 13.68 -6.01 10.15
CA MET A 100 12.29 -6.06 9.71
C MET A 100 12.25 -6.22 8.21
N ARG A 101 11.34 -7.05 7.72
CA ARG A 101 11.18 -7.36 6.30
C ARG A 101 9.79 -6.94 5.82
N PHE A 102 9.75 -6.20 4.72
CA PHE A 102 8.53 -5.84 4.02
C PHE A 102 8.53 -6.51 2.65
N SER A 103 7.69 -7.54 2.50
CA SER A 103 7.49 -8.30 1.27
C SER A 103 6.08 -8.12 0.71
N LEU A 104 5.77 -8.84 -0.37
CA LEU A 104 4.43 -8.87 -0.94
C LEU A 104 3.38 -9.38 0.08
N THR A 105 3.80 -10.27 0.98
CA THR A 105 2.97 -10.79 2.07
C THR A 105 2.52 -9.67 2.99
N GLU A 106 3.46 -8.90 3.56
CA GLU A 106 3.14 -7.78 4.45
C GLU A 106 2.32 -6.71 3.72
N PHE A 107 2.59 -6.47 2.44
CA PHE A 107 1.79 -5.56 1.63
C PHE A 107 0.34 -6.03 1.50
N HIS A 108 0.11 -7.30 1.17
CA HIS A 108 -1.24 -7.85 1.08
C HIS A 108 -1.95 -7.81 2.43
N LEU A 109 -1.26 -8.23 3.49
CA LEU A 109 -1.78 -8.24 4.85
C LEU A 109 -2.21 -6.84 5.32
N VAL A 110 -1.48 -5.80 4.89
CA VAL A 110 -1.80 -4.42 5.25
C VAL A 110 -2.96 -3.86 4.44
N THR A 111 -3.02 -4.17 3.16
CA THR A 111 -3.87 -3.46 2.20
C THR A 111 -5.15 -4.24 1.83
N GLY A 112 -5.09 -5.57 1.89
CA GLY A 112 -6.11 -6.49 1.37
C GLY A 112 -6.18 -6.53 -0.15
N LEU A 113 -5.25 -5.87 -0.87
CA LEU A 113 -5.30 -5.78 -2.33
C LEU A 113 -4.89 -7.12 -2.98
N PRO A 114 -5.58 -7.56 -4.06
CA PRO A 114 -5.21 -8.74 -4.82
C PRO A 114 -3.77 -8.71 -5.30
N CYS A 115 -2.95 -9.69 -4.90
CA CYS A 115 -1.52 -9.76 -5.24
C CYS A 115 -1.17 -10.92 -6.19
N TRP A 116 -2.17 -11.68 -6.65
CA TRP A 116 -2.03 -12.76 -7.64
C TRP A 116 -3.36 -12.92 -8.39
N ILE A 117 -3.28 -13.58 -9.55
CA ILE A 117 -4.43 -14.01 -10.36
C ILE A 117 -4.76 -15.44 -9.92
N LYS A 118 -6.04 -15.82 -9.76
CA LYS A 118 -6.37 -17.22 -9.46
C LYS A 118 -6.23 -18.06 -10.73
N GLU A 119 -5.53 -19.18 -10.65
CA GLU A 119 -5.22 -20.05 -11.80
C GLU A 119 -6.48 -20.64 -12.48
N ASP A 120 -7.60 -20.73 -11.76
CA ASP A 120 -8.85 -21.35 -12.23
C ASP A 120 -9.94 -20.36 -12.70
N GLU A 121 -9.70 -19.04 -12.65
CA GLU A 121 -10.69 -18.05 -13.06
C GLU A 121 -10.49 -17.60 -14.51
N VAL A 122 -11.55 -17.73 -15.31
CA VAL A 122 -11.55 -17.24 -16.69
C VAL A 122 -11.54 -15.71 -16.65
N THR A 123 -10.51 -15.09 -17.22
CA THR A 123 -10.50 -13.65 -17.48
C THR A 123 -11.66 -13.32 -18.41
N VAL A 124 -12.61 -12.53 -17.91
CA VAL A 124 -13.70 -12.02 -18.74
C VAL A 124 -13.28 -10.63 -19.18
N ASP A 125 -12.90 -10.51 -20.45
CA ASP A 125 -12.59 -9.22 -21.05
C ASP A 125 -13.87 -8.39 -21.15
N PHE A 126 -13.89 -7.26 -20.46
CA PHE A 126 -14.92 -6.26 -20.70
C PHE A 126 -14.41 -5.16 -21.63
N GLU A 127 -15.15 -4.93 -22.72
CA GLU A 127 -14.89 -3.85 -23.66
C GLU A 127 -15.54 -2.55 -23.15
N CYS A 128 -14.73 -1.58 -22.73
CA CYS A 128 -15.18 -0.26 -22.30
C CYS A 128 -14.75 0.82 -23.30
N ASP A 129 -15.65 1.75 -23.63
CA ASP A 129 -15.33 2.93 -24.43
C ASP A 129 -14.73 4.05 -23.57
N TRP A 130 -13.51 4.49 -23.92
CA TRP A 130 -12.72 5.49 -23.19
C TRP A 130 -12.45 6.75 -24.04
N PRO A 131 -13.47 7.51 -24.46
CA PRO A 131 -13.32 8.61 -25.42
C PRO A 131 -12.32 9.71 -25.02
N LEU A 132 -12.09 9.94 -23.72
CA LEU A 132 -11.09 10.92 -23.25
C LEU A 132 -9.71 10.31 -22.98
N LEU A 133 -9.61 8.98 -22.83
CA LEU A 133 -8.34 8.29 -22.57
C LEU A 133 -7.86 7.60 -23.84
N LEU A 134 -7.23 8.40 -24.70
CA LEU A 134 -6.68 7.89 -25.95
C LEU A 134 -5.51 6.92 -25.68
N PRO A 135 -5.39 5.84 -26.47
CA PRO A 135 -4.18 5.04 -26.52
C PRO A 135 -2.95 5.92 -26.79
N ASP A 136 -1.80 5.47 -26.30
CA ASP A 136 -0.46 6.04 -26.45
C ASP A 136 -0.30 7.44 -25.87
N LYS A 137 -1.16 7.80 -24.92
CA LYS A 137 -1.09 9.07 -24.19
C LYS A 137 -0.95 8.89 -22.69
N ARG A 138 -0.17 9.79 -22.10
CA ARG A 138 -0.03 9.93 -20.65
C ARG A 138 -1.26 10.63 -20.10
N HIS A 139 -2.00 9.94 -19.25
CA HIS A 139 -3.17 10.49 -18.55
C HIS A 139 -2.86 10.72 -17.07
N ARG A 140 -3.44 11.79 -16.51
CA ARG A 140 -3.41 12.12 -15.07
C ARG A 140 -4.70 11.63 -14.41
N VAL A 141 -4.71 11.63 -13.08
CA VAL A 141 -5.94 11.38 -12.29
C VAL A 141 -7.08 12.29 -12.74
N ASP A 142 -6.77 13.55 -13.04
CA ASP A 142 -7.78 14.52 -13.48
C ASP A 142 -8.45 14.12 -14.81
N ASP A 143 -7.72 13.45 -15.71
CA ASP A 143 -8.25 12.96 -16.99
C ASP A 143 -9.21 11.78 -16.76
N LEU A 144 -8.89 10.89 -15.82
CA LEU A 144 -9.81 9.82 -15.39
C LEU A 144 -11.05 10.36 -14.70
N VAL A 145 -10.90 11.38 -13.84
CA VAL A 145 -12.02 12.07 -13.19
C VAL A 145 -12.89 12.76 -14.23
N ALA A 146 -12.31 13.33 -15.29
CA ALA A 146 -13.05 13.92 -16.39
C ALA A 146 -13.83 12.86 -17.18
N GLN A 147 -13.21 11.72 -17.49
CA GLN A 147 -13.87 10.58 -18.14
C GLN A 147 -15.03 10.03 -17.30
N LEU A 148 -14.82 9.88 -15.98
CA LEU A 148 -15.82 9.45 -15.01
C LEU A 148 -17.10 10.30 -15.08
N LYS A 149 -16.93 11.61 -15.28
CA LYS A 149 -18.04 12.58 -15.37
C LYS A 149 -18.77 12.57 -16.71
N VAL A 150 -18.14 12.08 -17.77
CA VAL A 150 -18.74 12.00 -19.11
C VAL A 150 -19.73 10.83 -19.21
N LEU A 151 -19.59 9.80 -18.38
CA LEU A 151 -20.57 8.72 -18.30
C LEU A 151 -21.92 9.24 -17.78
N GLY A 152 -22.95 9.19 -18.62
CA GLY A 152 -24.25 9.80 -18.39
C GLY A 152 -24.94 9.35 -17.10
N GLU A 153 -25.84 10.20 -16.56
CA GLU A 153 -26.56 9.96 -15.29
C GLU A 153 -27.33 8.63 -15.24
N ASN A 154 -27.77 8.10 -16.38
CA ASN A 154 -28.70 6.96 -16.46
C ASN A 154 -28.05 5.60 -16.82
N ASP A 155 -26.74 5.53 -17.01
CA ASP A 155 -26.06 4.29 -17.38
C ASP A 155 -25.35 3.67 -16.17
N GLU A 156 -26.13 3.14 -15.22
CA GLU A 156 -25.58 2.50 -14.03
C GLU A 156 -24.79 1.22 -14.35
N GLU A 157 -25.10 0.54 -15.46
CA GLU A 157 -24.41 -0.69 -15.86
C GLU A 157 -23.05 -0.38 -16.47
N SER A 158 -22.95 0.61 -17.36
CA SER A 158 -21.64 1.10 -17.82
C SER A 158 -20.89 1.82 -16.72
N LYS A 159 -21.55 2.51 -15.77
CA LYS A 159 -20.85 3.07 -14.59
C LYS A 159 -20.36 1.98 -13.65
N ALA A 160 -21.11 0.90 -13.46
CA ALA A 160 -20.69 -0.24 -12.63
C ALA A 160 -19.53 -0.98 -13.28
N CYS A 161 -19.61 -1.23 -14.58
CA CYS A 161 -18.52 -1.84 -15.30
C CYS A 161 -17.31 -0.89 -15.40
N TYR A 162 -17.54 0.39 -15.66
CA TYR A 162 -16.50 1.40 -15.62
C TYR A 162 -15.92 1.55 -14.22
N VAL A 163 -16.69 1.35 -13.16
CA VAL A 163 -16.17 1.23 -11.79
C VAL A 163 -15.24 0.03 -11.77
N ASP A 164 -15.74 -1.18 -12.04
CA ASP A 164 -14.95 -2.41 -12.00
C ASP A 164 -13.66 -2.33 -12.88
N CYS A 165 -13.72 -1.68 -14.04
CA CYS A 165 -12.62 -1.51 -15.01
C CYS A 165 -11.73 -0.28 -14.77
N CYS A 166 -12.33 0.84 -14.33
CA CYS A 166 -11.56 1.96 -13.82
C CYS A 166 -10.82 1.54 -12.60
N PHE A 167 -11.29 0.66 -11.73
CA PHE A 167 -10.56 0.50 -10.47
C PHE A 167 -9.16 -0.02 -10.73
N ASP A 168 -8.94 -0.94 -11.68
CA ASP A 168 -7.58 -1.34 -12.08
C ASP A 168 -6.71 -0.17 -12.59
N HIS A 169 -7.32 0.87 -13.19
CA HIS A 169 -6.65 1.98 -13.89
C HIS A 169 -6.59 3.30 -13.09
N LEU A 170 -7.62 3.56 -12.29
CA LEU A 170 -7.77 4.55 -11.24
C LEU A 170 -6.86 4.18 -10.08
N HIS A 171 -6.56 2.89 -9.86
CA HIS A 171 -5.43 2.50 -9.02
C HIS A 171 -4.10 2.98 -9.60
N VAL A 172 -3.86 2.83 -10.91
CA VAL A 172 -2.65 3.36 -11.56
C VAL A 172 -2.56 4.88 -11.46
N ALA A 173 -3.66 5.60 -11.54
CA ALA A 173 -3.61 7.05 -11.41
C ALA A 173 -3.52 7.53 -9.96
N ILE A 174 -4.29 6.95 -9.03
CA ILE A 174 -4.27 7.33 -7.61
C ILE A 174 -2.93 6.93 -6.97
N TRP A 175 -2.36 5.77 -7.33
CA TRP A 175 -1.21 5.18 -6.61
C TRP A 175 0.10 5.16 -7.44
N HIS A 176 0.10 5.28 -8.78
CA HIS A 176 1.35 5.04 -9.55
C HIS A 176 2.11 6.25 -10.11
N TYR A 177 1.54 7.47 -10.18
CA TYR A 177 2.21 8.67 -10.78
C TYR A 177 2.96 8.41 -12.12
N LYS A 178 2.72 7.30 -12.81
CA LYS A 178 3.37 6.98 -14.08
C LYS A 178 2.35 6.32 -14.98
N VAL A 179 1.98 7.08 -16.01
CA VAL A 179 1.83 6.65 -17.40
C VAL A 179 1.26 5.25 -17.55
N LEU A 180 -0.04 5.22 -17.80
CA LEU A 180 -0.70 4.11 -18.46
C LEU A 180 0.01 3.90 -19.80
N ASP A 181 0.88 2.89 -19.90
CA ASP A 181 1.37 2.43 -21.19
C ASP A 181 0.22 1.67 -21.83
N SER A 182 -0.26 2.23 -22.92
CA SER A 182 -1.52 1.93 -23.60
C SER A 182 -1.57 0.59 -24.30
N GLU A 183 -0.46 -0.13 -24.42
CA GLU A 183 -0.40 -1.38 -25.20
C GLU A 183 -1.21 -2.55 -24.60
N GLY A 184 -1.87 -2.38 -23.45
CA GLY A 184 -2.78 -3.40 -22.90
C GLY A 184 -3.82 -2.92 -21.88
N VAL A 185 -4.08 -1.62 -21.84
CA VAL A 185 -4.70 -0.95 -20.67
C VAL A 185 -6.03 -0.28 -21.03
N PHE A 186 -6.22 0.12 -22.28
CA PHE A 186 -7.47 0.73 -22.73
C PHE A 186 -8.12 -0.14 -23.79
N GLY A 187 -8.93 -1.10 -23.35
CA GLY A 187 -9.75 -1.91 -24.22
C GLY A 187 -10.34 -3.13 -23.53
N HIS A 188 -9.60 -3.76 -22.61
CA HIS A 188 -10.02 -4.97 -21.90
C HIS A 188 -9.81 -4.78 -20.41
N CYS A 189 -10.84 -5.13 -19.65
CA CYS A 189 -10.87 -5.04 -18.21
C CYS A 189 -10.96 -6.45 -17.66
N GLU A 190 -9.87 -6.90 -17.02
CA GLU A 190 -9.78 -8.23 -16.44
C GLU A 190 -10.34 -8.20 -15.02
N LYS A 191 -11.32 -9.05 -14.73
CA LYS A 191 -11.91 -9.18 -13.37
C LYS A 191 -10.90 -9.48 -12.25
N GLU A 192 -9.70 -9.96 -12.57
CA GLU A 192 -8.67 -10.35 -11.60
C GLU A 192 -7.29 -9.75 -11.89
N TYR A 193 -7.21 -8.44 -12.17
CA TYR A 193 -5.92 -7.77 -12.25
C TYR A 193 -5.21 -7.76 -10.87
N PRO A 194 -3.93 -8.19 -10.75
CA PRO A 194 -3.22 -8.28 -9.48
C PRO A 194 -2.68 -6.90 -9.04
N CYS A 195 -3.58 -5.93 -8.87
CA CYS A 195 -3.28 -4.53 -8.59
C CYS A 195 -2.37 -4.32 -7.37
N GLY A 196 -2.49 -5.18 -6.36
CA GLY A 196 -1.63 -5.18 -5.18
C GLY A 196 -0.18 -5.53 -5.49
N LYS A 197 0.07 -6.50 -6.39
CA LYS A 197 1.42 -6.86 -6.82
C LYS A 197 2.09 -5.74 -7.60
N VAL A 198 1.36 -5.14 -8.54
CA VAL A 198 1.86 -4.00 -9.31
C VAL A 198 2.19 -2.83 -8.38
N SER A 199 1.30 -2.54 -7.41
CA SER A 199 1.51 -1.50 -6.39
C SER A 199 2.71 -1.75 -5.50
N PHE A 200 2.90 -3.00 -5.11
CA PHE A 200 4.05 -3.43 -4.34
C PHE A 200 5.35 -3.27 -5.14
N ASP A 201 5.41 -3.77 -6.37
CA ASP A 201 6.61 -3.71 -7.20
C ASP A 201 7.06 -2.27 -7.48
N MET A 202 6.09 -1.36 -7.71
CA MET A 202 6.38 0.07 -7.85
C MET A 202 6.92 0.68 -6.55
N LEU A 203 6.34 0.33 -5.40
CA LEU A 203 6.79 0.81 -4.10
C LEU A 203 8.21 0.32 -3.80
N VAL A 204 8.49 -0.98 -3.98
CA VAL A 204 9.80 -1.57 -3.75
C VAL A 204 10.86 -0.97 -4.65
N SER A 205 10.57 -0.87 -5.95
CA SER A 205 11.45 -0.22 -6.92
C SER A 205 11.74 1.23 -6.54
N SER A 206 10.71 1.96 -6.08
CA SER A 206 10.85 3.35 -5.64
C SER A 206 11.76 3.46 -4.42
N VAL A 207 11.48 2.70 -3.35
CA VAL A 207 12.25 2.72 -2.10
C VAL A 207 13.72 2.33 -2.33
N LYS A 208 13.96 1.32 -3.16
CA LYS A 208 15.33 0.88 -3.51
C LYS A 208 16.09 1.86 -4.38
N SER A 209 15.40 2.69 -5.18
CA SER A 209 16.04 3.65 -6.08
C SER A 209 16.69 4.85 -5.39
N PHE A 210 16.32 5.18 -4.15
CA PHE A 210 16.85 6.37 -3.49
C PHE A 210 18.33 6.23 -3.12
N THR A 211 19.03 7.34 -3.25
CA THR A 211 20.41 7.54 -2.81
C THR A 211 20.46 8.64 -1.75
N VAL A 212 21.62 8.82 -1.10
CA VAL A 212 21.86 9.86 -0.09
C VAL A 212 21.45 11.26 -0.61
N GLU A 213 21.68 11.54 -1.90
CA GLU A 213 21.35 12.82 -2.53
C GLU A 213 19.84 13.12 -2.55
N ASN A 214 19.01 12.07 -2.61
CA ASN A 214 17.56 12.19 -2.72
C ASN A 214 16.85 12.12 -1.35
N LEU A 215 17.56 11.86 -0.26
CA LEU A 215 16.95 11.71 1.08
C LEU A 215 16.27 12.98 1.61
N LYS A 216 16.64 14.17 1.10
CA LYS A 216 16.00 15.44 1.49
C LYS A 216 14.59 15.60 0.91
N LYS A 217 14.31 14.95 -0.23
CA LYS A 217 13.02 15.01 -0.92
C LYS A 217 12.76 13.70 -1.64
N ILE A 218 12.07 12.82 -0.93
CA ILE A 218 11.75 11.48 -1.37
C ILE A 218 10.40 11.52 -2.07
N ASP A 219 10.33 10.92 -3.26
CA ASP A 219 9.11 10.82 -4.06
C ASP A 219 8.70 9.36 -4.21
N LEU A 220 7.80 8.89 -3.35
CA LEU A 220 7.40 7.48 -3.30
C LEU A 220 6.26 7.18 -4.27
N LYS A 221 6.40 6.04 -4.96
CA LYS A 221 5.40 5.48 -5.89
C LYS A 221 4.72 4.24 -5.30
N GLY A 222 3.65 3.79 -5.94
CA GLY A 222 2.87 2.64 -5.49
C GLY A 222 1.96 3.06 -4.35
N PHE A 223 1.93 2.29 -3.25
CA PHE A 223 1.08 2.61 -2.11
C PHE A 223 1.89 2.82 -0.82
N PRO A 224 2.51 4.01 -0.62
CA PRO A 224 3.36 4.27 0.55
C PRO A 224 2.65 4.17 1.90
N MET A 225 1.32 4.31 1.92
CA MET A 225 0.52 4.08 3.13
C MET A 225 0.66 2.64 3.64
N ALA A 226 0.86 1.67 2.75
CA ALA A 226 1.09 0.29 3.16
C ALA A 226 2.34 0.19 4.06
N LEU A 227 3.43 0.86 3.66
CA LEU A 227 4.67 0.90 4.44
C LEU A 227 4.49 1.65 5.77
N HIS A 228 3.74 2.76 5.76
CA HIS A 228 3.41 3.53 6.96
C HIS A 228 2.64 2.69 7.99
N LEU A 229 1.57 2.03 7.56
CA LEU A 229 0.72 1.22 8.44
C LEU A 229 1.42 -0.07 8.90
N TRP A 230 2.21 -0.69 8.02
CA TRP A 230 3.05 -1.81 8.37
C TRP A 230 4.01 -1.48 9.52
N MET A 231 4.68 -0.33 9.44
CA MET A 231 5.60 0.11 10.49
C MET A 231 4.89 0.33 11.82
N LEU A 232 3.69 0.92 11.80
CA LEU A 232 2.90 1.11 13.01
C LEU A 232 2.57 -0.25 13.66
N VAL A 233 2.05 -1.22 12.91
CA VAL A 233 1.76 -2.56 13.46
C VAL A 233 3.03 -3.27 13.95
N SER A 234 4.15 -3.08 13.27
CA SER A 234 5.37 -3.83 13.55
C SER A 234 6.21 -3.24 14.70
N VAL A 235 5.88 -2.03 15.16
CA VAL A 235 6.57 -1.36 16.28
C VAL A 235 5.52 -0.81 17.24
N SER A 236 5.20 -1.57 18.29
CA SER A 236 4.11 -1.22 19.21
C SER A 236 4.24 0.16 19.84
N GLU A 237 5.46 0.61 20.15
CA GLU A 237 5.65 1.94 20.71
C GLU A 237 5.25 3.06 19.72
N LEU A 238 5.38 2.82 18.41
CA LEU A 238 4.91 3.73 17.37
C LEU A 238 3.39 3.60 17.17
N GLU A 239 2.85 2.39 17.22
CA GLU A 239 1.39 2.15 17.16
C GLU A 239 0.67 2.89 18.29
N GLU A 240 1.10 2.67 19.54
CA GLU A 240 0.50 3.27 20.72
C GLU A 240 0.58 4.80 20.68
N ALA A 241 1.71 5.34 20.20
CA ALA A 241 1.90 6.77 20.11
C ALA A 241 1.05 7.40 18.98
N TYR A 242 1.04 6.77 17.80
CA TYR A 242 0.65 7.43 16.56
C TYR A 242 -0.51 6.79 15.80
N ALA A 243 -1.10 5.71 16.29
CA ALA A 243 -2.30 5.10 15.71
C ALA A 243 -3.48 5.14 16.69
N ARG A 244 -4.69 5.21 16.17
CA ARG A 244 -5.93 5.15 16.95
C ARG A 244 -6.79 4.00 16.40
N PRO A 245 -6.83 2.83 17.06
CA PRO A 245 -7.57 1.69 16.56
C PRO A 245 -9.09 1.91 16.63
N ASP A 246 -9.80 1.29 15.70
CA ASP A 246 -11.26 1.16 15.71
C ASP A 246 -11.65 -0.07 16.55
N ASN A 247 -12.27 0.18 17.70
CA ASN A 247 -12.75 -0.86 18.62
C ASN A 247 -13.75 -1.85 17.98
N LYS A 248 -14.29 -1.54 16.79
CA LYS A 248 -15.24 -2.38 16.05
C LYS A 248 -14.66 -3.01 14.79
N SER A 249 -13.39 -2.75 14.45
CA SER A 249 -12.82 -3.30 13.22
C SER A 249 -12.40 -4.74 13.37
N ASP A 250 -12.83 -5.57 12.42
CA ASP A 250 -12.16 -6.84 12.15
C ASP A 250 -10.69 -6.58 11.80
N ARG A 251 -9.82 -7.49 12.25
CA ARG A 251 -8.35 -7.32 12.22
C ARG A 251 -7.72 -7.65 10.88
N PHE A 252 -8.48 -7.66 9.79
CA PHE A 252 -7.94 -7.82 8.46
C PHE A 252 -8.75 -7.03 7.43
N PRO A 253 -8.08 -6.36 6.47
CA PRO A 253 -6.65 -6.05 6.44
C PRO A 253 -6.28 -4.90 7.41
N VAL A 254 -4.99 -4.67 7.65
CA VAL A 254 -4.52 -3.69 8.66
C VAL A 254 -5.08 -2.28 8.42
N CYS A 255 -5.21 -1.84 7.17
CA CYS A 255 -5.71 -0.51 6.86
C CYS A 255 -7.12 -0.22 7.40
N ALA A 256 -7.94 -1.26 7.62
CA ALA A 256 -9.27 -1.11 8.20
C ALA A 256 -9.25 -0.98 9.74
N ARG A 257 -8.13 -1.31 10.40
CA ARG A 257 -8.00 -1.38 11.87
C ARG A 257 -8.00 -0.02 12.56
N TYR A 258 -7.68 1.07 11.86
CA TYR A 258 -7.47 2.38 12.47
C TYR A 258 -8.57 3.38 12.11
N LEU A 259 -9.00 4.15 13.11
CA LEU A 259 -9.86 5.33 12.94
C LEU A 259 -9.07 6.54 12.46
N SER A 260 -7.83 6.69 12.94
CA SER A 260 -6.95 7.77 12.54
C SER A 260 -5.50 7.44 12.89
N THR A 261 -4.60 8.19 12.27
CA THR A 261 -3.17 8.19 12.54
C THR A 261 -2.72 9.62 12.85
N VAL A 262 -1.74 9.74 13.72
CA VAL A 262 -1.10 11.00 14.09
C VAL A 262 0.15 11.18 13.22
N GLN A 263 0.40 12.40 12.77
CA GLN A 263 1.59 12.74 12.00
C GLN A 263 2.62 13.39 12.94
N PRO A 264 3.55 12.62 13.51
CA PRO A 264 4.56 13.18 14.40
C PRO A 264 5.59 14.05 13.68
N SER A 265 6.19 14.98 14.41
CA SER A 265 7.42 15.64 13.99
C SER A 265 8.62 14.71 14.09
N TYR A 266 9.74 15.11 13.49
CA TYR A 266 11.03 14.41 13.65
C TYR A 266 11.35 14.16 15.11
N ASP A 267 11.33 15.22 15.91
CA ASP A 267 11.82 15.20 17.28
C ASP A 267 10.97 14.25 18.14
N GLN A 268 9.66 14.15 17.83
CA GLN A 268 8.78 13.20 18.49
C GLN A 268 9.16 11.75 18.18
N ILE A 269 9.48 11.44 16.92
CA ILE A 269 9.94 10.09 16.53
C ILE A 269 11.30 9.80 17.18
N MET A 270 12.27 10.70 17.03
CA MET A 270 13.62 10.53 17.56
C MET A 270 13.66 10.43 19.08
N SER A 271 12.75 11.11 19.79
CA SER A 271 12.62 10.98 21.25
C SER A 271 12.25 9.58 21.73
N LYS A 272 11.74 8.73 20.83
CA LYS A 272 11.34 7.35 21.10
C LYS A 272 12.31 6.33 20.52
N GLU A 273 13.30 6.75 19.74
CA GLU A 273 14.13 5.84 18.95
C GLU A 273 14.77 4.75 19.80
N GLU A 274 15.38 5.12 20.94
CA GLU A 274 16.08 4.19 21.82
C GLU A 274 15.14 3.14 22.46
N ASP A 275 13.84 3.45 22.57
CA ASP A 275 12.83 2.61 23.22
C ASP A 275 12.08 1.69 22.26
N LEU A 276 12.26 1.85 20.93
CA LEU A 276 11.48 1.11 19.94
C LEU A 276 11.77 -0.39 20.01
N LYS A 277 10.73 -1.19 20.21
CA LYS A 277 10.79 -2.65 20.13
C LYS A 277 10.05 -3.09 18.89
N VAL A 278 10.83 -3.59 17.95
CA VAL A 278 10.28 -4.32 16.82
C VAL A 278 9.60 -5.59 17.34
N ILE A 279 8.32 -5.70 17.01
CA ILE A 279 7.55 -6.94 17.07
C ILE A 279 7.64 -7.54 15.68
N ASN A 280 8.30 -8.69 15.57
CA ASN A 280 8.24 -9.47 14.34
C ASN A 280 6.80 -9.93 14.19
N VAL A 281 6.09 -9.36 13.22
CA VAL A 281 4.69 -9.72 12.93
C VAL A 281 4.62 -11.13 12.33
N LEU A 282 5.74 -11.69 11.84
CA LEU A 282 5.88 -13.08 11.41
C LEU A 282 7.26 -13.64 11.84
N GLY A 283 7.25 -14.86 12.38
CA GLY A 283 8.27 -15.45 13.26
C GLY A 283 9.58 -15.92 12.61
N ASP A 284 10.49 -16.34 13.50
CA ASP A 284 11.89 -16.76 13.29
C ASP A 284 12.26 -17.50 12.00
N LEU A 285 13.41 -17.12 11.42
CA LEU A 285 14.48 -17.90 10.73
C LEU A 285 14.12 -18.97 9.67
N ASN A 286 12.85 -19.30 9.41
CA ASN A 286 12.36 -20.19 8.35
C ASN A 286 11.40 -19.46 7.39
N GLU A 287 11.68 -18.17 7.17
CA GLU A 287 10.81 -17.20 6.49
C GLU A 287 10.36 -17.63 5.09
N GLU A 288 11.19 -18.32 4.30
CA GLU A 288 10.80 -18.78 2.96
C GLU A 288 9.68 -19.84 2.99
N LYS A 289 9.72 -20.75 3.97
CA LYS A 289 8.67 -21.78 4.11
C LYS A 289 7.38 -21.21 4.64
N ASP A 290 7.47 -20.23 5.54
CA ASP A 290 6.31 -19.56 6.12
C ASP A 290 5.63 -18.67 5.07
N ASP A 291 6.40 -17.98 4.22
CA ASP A 291 5.87 -17.25 3.07
C ASP A 291 5.18 -18.19 2.08
N ASP A 292 5.78 -19.33 1.71
CA ASP A 292 5.16 -20.29 0.78
C ASP A 292 3.82 -20.81 1.34
N VAL A 293 3.75 -21.11 2.64
CA VAL A 293 2.52 -21.54 3.31
C VAL A 293 1.50 -20.41 3.34
N LEU A 294 1.91 -19.18 3.68
CA LEU A 294 1.02 -18.04 3.80
C LEU A 294 0.48 -17.62 2.43
N MET A 295 1.34 -17.62 1.41
CA MET A 295 0.96 -17.43 0.02
C MET A 295 0.03 -18.54 -0.49
N HIS A 296 0.24 -19.79 -0.08
CA HIS A 296 -0.68 -20.88 -0.39
C HIS A 296 -2.05 -20.67 0.27
N LEU A 297 -2.10 -20.31 1.56
CA LEU A 297 -3.34 -20.01 2.28
C LEU A 297 -4.09 -18.84 1.61
N LEU A 298 -3.37 -17.77 1.31
CA LEU A 298 -3.88 -16.62 0.58
C LEU A 298 -4.46 -17.01 -0.79
N LYS A 299 -3.72 -17.78 -1.59
CA LYS A 299 -4.19 -18.29 -2.89
C LYS A 299 -5.42 -19.19 -2.75
N SER A 300 -5.56 -19.92 -1.65
CA SER A 300 -6.72 -20.77 -1.37
C SER A 300 -7.98 -20.00 -0.88
N GLY A 301 -7.90 -18.66 -0.80
CA GLY A 301 -9.01 -17.82 -0.34
C GLY A 301 -9.17 -17.79 1.19
N TYR A 302 -8.12 -18.14 1.94
CA TYR A 302 -8.13 -18.06 3.39
C TYR A 302 -8.26 -16.61 3.87
N VAL A 303 -9.23 -16.34 4.73
CA VAL A 303 -9.44 -15.03 5.34
C VAL A 303 -8.73 -15.02 6.71
N PHE A 304 -7.66 -14.25 6.82
CA PHE A 304 -6.87 -14.16 8.04
C PHE A 304 -7.68 -13.53 9.19
N SER A 305 -7.73 -14.23 10.30
CA SER A 305 -8.42 -13.87 11.55
C SER A 305 -7.41 -13.44 12.62
N GLU A 306 -7.87 -12.92 13.76
CA GLU A 306 -6.99 -12.53 14.90
C GLU A 306 -5.96 -13.60 15.28
N LEU A 307 -6.35 -14.87 15.25
CA LEU A 307 -5.53 -15.98 15.73
C LEU A 307 -4.36 -16.28 14.80
N ASP A 308 -4.45 -15.87 13.53
CA ASP A 308 -3.42 -16.10 12.52
C ASP A 308 -2.28 -15.05 12.59
N TRP A 309 -2.44 -14.02 13.43
CA TRP A 309 -1.49 -12.92 13.61
C TRP A 309 -0.66 -12.98 14.90
N LYS A 310 -0.91 -13.97 15.77
CA LYS A 310 -0.28 -14.12 17.09
C LYS A 310 0.67 -15.30 17.12
#